data_AF-A0A0F4ZID9-F1
#
_entry.id   AF-A0A0F4ZID9-F1
#
_cell.length_a   1.000
_cell.length_b   1.000
_cell.length_c   1.000
_cell.angle_alpha   90.00
_cell.angle_beta   90.00
_cell.angle_gamma   90.00
#
_symmetry.space_group_name_H-M   'P 1'
#
loop_
_entity.id
_entity.type
_entity.pdbx_description
1 polymer ?
#
loop_
_entity_poly.entity_id
_entity_poly.type
_entity_poly.pdbx_seq_one_letter_code
_entity_poly.pdbx_strand_id
1 'polypeptide(L)'
;MRILQTLLLAASAVSAASSAWNFQDGSVKMKPKKGEVKTQSFSSSKPSTLPIDLNPSDSIVVSLTPALDGKPDKPHQAMLMLRDAATGLEAPFGFAVRDSGKSVAKLTYADIPAPLLAADKLEARIILGSFGPAVPFQKTVFEIAPKAIISSKTPFVAPLRYEKKPEIHHIFRPDAQSPPKAISLVFALAVVAALPALAISWLVMGANLAHLKKALASAAVPHAVFFGSIVAMEAIFFMYYTAWNLFQVLPLMAIVGTTAALSGSRALGEVQARRLAGER
;
A
#
# COMPACT_ATOMS: atom_id res chain seq x y z
N MET A 1 -76.29 39.55 17.39
CA MET A 1 -76.15 38.09 17.64
C MET A 1 -74.86 37.52 17.04
N ARG A 2 -73.70 38.13 17.28
CA ARG A 2 -72.38 37.62 16.83
C ARG A 2 -71.26 37.78 17.86
N ILE A 3 -71.49 38.55 18.93
CA ILE A 3 -70.50 38.83 19.98
C ILE A 3 -70.59 37.79 21.13
N LEU A 4 -71.73 37.08 21.25
CA LEU A 4 -71.91 36.06 22.29
C LEU A 4 -71.37 34.67 21.88
N GLN A 5 -71.19 34.42 20.58
CA GLN A 5 -70.63 33.17 20.07
C GLN A 5 -69.10 33.13 20.11
N THR A 6 -68.44 34.30 20.12
CA THR A 6 -66.98 34.38 20.24
C THR A 6 -66.46 34.22 21.66
N LEU A 7 -67.32 34.39 22.69
CA LEU A 7 -66.95 34.15 24.08
C LEU A 7 -67.11 32.69 24.52
N LEU A 8 -67.88 31.86 23.81
CA LEU A 8 -68.11 30.46 24.20
C LEU A 8 -67.06 29.48 23.65
N LEU A 9 -66.22 29.89 22.68
CA LEU A 9 -65.07 29.09 22.22
C LEU A 9 -63.79 29.31 23.04
N ALA A 10 -63.79 30.28 23.96
CA ALA A 10 -62.61 30.59 24.78
C ALA A 10 -62.55 29.81 26.12
N ALA A 11 -63.58 29.03 26.45
CA ALA A 11 -63.68 28.34 27.75
C ALA A 11 -63.39 26.83 27.71
N SER A 12 -63.05 26.25 26.55
CA SER A 12 -62.66 24.83 26.42
C SER A 12 -61.22 24.65 25.97
N ALA A 13 -60.33 25.60 26.26
CA ALA A 13 -58.90 25.31 26.33
C ALA A 13 -58.61 24.73 27.72
N VAL A 14 -59.19 23.56 28.00
CA VAL A 14 -58.65 22.68 29.04
C VAL A 14 -57.21 22.45 28.62
N SER A 15 -56.29 22.98 29.40
CA SER A 15 -54.86 22.73 29.28
C SER A 15 -54.65 21.23 29.18
N ALA A 16 -54.53 20.73 27.95
CA ALA A 16 -53.91 19.46 27.67
C ALA A 16 -52.44 19.67 28.02
N ALA A 17 -52.12 19.50 29.30
CA ALA A 17 -50.77 19.19 29.70
C ALA A 17 -50.41 17.96 28.86
N SER A 18 -49.57 18.15 27.84
CA SER A 18 -49.13 17.05 27.01
C SER A 18 -48.32 16.15 27.94
N SER A 19 -48.89 14.99 28.27
CA SER A 19 -48.26 14.06 29.20
C SER A 19 -46.88 13.71 28.68
N ALA A 20 -45.86 13.82 29.51
CA ALA A 20 -44.47 13.69 29.07
C ALA A 20 -43.82 12.49 29.76
N TRP A 21 -43.19 11.63 28.96
CA TRP A 21 -42.39 10.54 29.51
C TRP A 21 -41.15 11.10 30.20
N ASN A 22 -40.87 10.56 31.38
CA ASN A 22 -39.65 10.79 32.13
C ASN A 22 -39.26 9.50 32.86
N PHE A 23 -38.26 9.58 33.73
CA PHE A 23 -37.89 8.46 34.58
C PHE A 23 -37.40 8.97 35.94
N GLN A 24 -37.54 8.11 36.94
CA GLN A 24 -37.04 8.28 38.30
C GLN A 24 -35.97 7.21 38.60
N ASP A 25 -35.13 7.47 39.59
CA ASP A 25 -34.11 6.54 40.11
C ASP A 25 -33.19 5.92 39.04
N GLY A 26 -32.74 6.74 38.09
CA GLY A 26 -31.75 6.33 37.11
C GLY A 26 -30.42 6.00 37.77
N SER A 27 -29.90 4.79 37.54
CA SER A 27 -28.56 4.40 37.99
C SER A 27 -27.85 3.53 36.96
N VAL A 28 -26.59 3.85 36.66
CA VAL A 28 -25.67 2.98 35.94
C VAL A 28 -24.77 2.30 36.95
N LYS A 29 -24.72 0.97 36.92
CA LYS A 29 -23.79 0.15 37.70
C LYS A 29 -22.78 -0.51 36.78
N MET A 30 -21.52 -0.20 36.99
CA MET A 30 -20.40 -0.88 36.38
C MET A 30 -19.96 -2.03 37.27
N LYS A 31 -20.13 -3.26 36.80
CA LYS A 31 -19.71 -4.48 37.51
C LYS A 31 -18.47 -5.06 36.83
N PRO A 32 -17.26 -4.78 37.35
CA PRO A 32 -16.05 -5.43 36.87
C PRO A 32 -15.98 -6.89 37.35
N LYS A 33 -15.26 -7.75 36.61
CA LYS A 33 -15.05 -9.17 36.99
C LYS A 33 -14.18 -9.33 38.24
N LYS A 34 -13.31 -8.36 38.54
CA LYS A 34 -12.56 -8.19 39.79
C LYS A 34 -12.48 -6.70 40.12
N GLY A 35 -13.03 -6.26 41.27
CA GLY A 35 -12.97 -4.87 41.73
C GLY A 35 -14.30 -4.36 42.30
N GLU A 36 -14.32 -3.09 42.72
CA GLU A 36 -15.50 -2.43 43.28
C GLU A 36 -16.53 -2.04 42.19
N VAL A 37 -17.82 -2.18 42.53
CA VAL A 37 -18.92 -1.79 41.65
C VAL A 37 -19.08 -0.27 41.68
N LYS A 38 -18.69 0.41 40.59
CA LYS A 38 -18.93 1.86 40.46
C LYS A 38 -20.40 2.10 40.11
N THR A 39 -21.11 2.83 40.96
CA THR A 39 -22.51 3.23 40.74
C THR A 39 -22.58 4.73 40.51
N GLN A 40 -23.23 5.15 39.43
CA GLN A 40 -23.55 6.55 39.17
C GLN A 40 -25.06 6.70 39.05
N SER A 41 -25.64 7.62 39.82
CA SER A 41 -27.03 8.00 39.68
C SER A 41 -27.18 9.13 38.66
N PHE A 42 -28.29 9.12 37.93
CA PHE A 42 -28.63 10.15 36.95
C PHE A 42 -30.15 10.35 36.95
N SER A 43 -30.60 11.50 36.47
CA SER A 43 -32.03 11.85 36.42
C SER A 43 -32.42 12.40 35.06
N SER A 44 -33.72 12.51 34.80
CA SER A 44 -34.27 13.02 33.54
C SER A 44 -33.87 14.46 33.20
N SER A 45 -33.45 15.25 34.20
CA SER A 45 -33.02 16.66 34.05
C SER A 45 -31.51 16.88 34.21
N LYS A 46 -30.78 15.95 34.83
CA LYS A 46 -29.33 16.02 35.04
C LYS A 46 -28.65 14.74 34.52
N PRO A 47 -27.99 14.79 33.34
CA PRO A 47 -27.18 13.68 32.85
C PRO A 47 -25.93 13.50 33.72
N SER A 48 -25.38 12.28 33.74
CA SER A 48 -24.10 12.01 34.39
C SER A 48 -22.96 12.61 33.56
N THR A 49 -22.06 13.35 34.20
CA THR A 49 -20.96 14.08 33.53
C THR A 49 -19.65 13.30 33.45
N LEU A 50 -19.55 12.14 34.11
CA LEU A 50 -18.32 11.35 34.16
C LEU A 50 -18.40 10.18 33.16
N PRO A 51 -17.49 10.10 32.17
CA PRO A 51 -17.46 9.00 31.23
C PRO A 51 -17.13 7.69 31.95
N ILE A 52 -17.81 6.64 31.52
CA ILE A 52 -17.71 5.30 32.11
C ILE A 52 -16.76 4.45 31.25
N ASP A 53 -15.58 4.15 31.79
CA ASP A 53 -14.59 3.29 31.13
C ASP A 53 -15.04 1.83 31.08
N LEU A 54 -15.35 1.30 29.90
CA LEU A 54 -15.80 -0.07 29.74
C LEU A 54 -14.65 -0.99 29.35
N ASN A 55 -14.23 -1.89 30.25
CA ASN A 55 -13.23 -2.91 29.93
C ASN A 55 -13.87 -4.20 29.37
N PRO A 56 -13.09 -5.06 28.69
CA PRO A 56 -13.57 -6.31 28.09
C PRO A 56 -14.24 -7.30 29.04
N SER A 57 -13.87 -7.25 30.32
CA SER A 57 -14.40 -8.13 31.37
C SER A 57 -15.60 -7.54 32.12
N ASP A 58 -16.01 -6.32 31.79
CA ASP A 58 -16.95 -5.57 32.59
C ASP A 58 -18.37 -5.70 32.05
N SER A 59 -19.35 -5.53 32.95
CA SER A 59 -20.76 -5.47 32.58
C SER A 59 -21.39 -4.19 33.11
N ILE A 60 -22.18 -3.54 32.27
CA ILE A 60 -22.95 -2.34 32.59
C ILE A 60 -24.38 -2.77 32.86
N VAL A 61 -24.92 -2.36 34.00
CA VAL A 61 -26.33 -2.54 34.36
C VAL A 61 -26.94 -1.16 34.52
N VAL A 62 -27.81 -0.79 33.58
CA VAL A 62 -28.58 0.45 33.64
C VAL A 62 -29.94 0.11 34.24
N SER A 63 -30.35 0.83 35.27
CA SER A 63 -31.69 0.69 35.83
C SER A 63 -32.37 2.04 35.97
N LEU A 64 -33.65 2.10 35.68
CA LEU A 64 -34.48 3.29 35.82
C LEU A 64 -35.94 2.87 36.06
N THR A 65 -36.73 3.75 36.64
CA THR A 65 -38.19 3.57 36.78
C THR A 65 -38.87 4.54 35.82
N PRO A 66 -39.42 4.08 34.68
CA PRO A 66 -40.11 4.97 33.76
C PRO A 66 -41.33 5.58 34.45
N ALA A 67 -41.63 6.83 34.13
CA ALA A 67 -42.76 7.53 34.69
C ALA A 67 -43.43 8.43 33.64
N LEU A 68 -44.75 8.51 33.70
CA LEU A 68 -45.57 9.41 32.90
C LEU A 68 -46.13 10.48 33.86
N ASP A 69 -45.81 11.75 33.60
CA ASP A 69 -46.20 12.88 34.46
C ASP A 69 -45.80 12.70 35.95
N GLY A 70 -44.67 12.03 36.18
CA GLY A 70 -44.12 11.81 37.52
C GLY A 70 -44.71 10.61 38.26
N LYS A 71 -45.63 9.86 37.65
CA LYS A 71 -46.14 8.59 38.19
C LYS A 71 -45.47 7.40 37.49
N PRO A 72 -44.97 6.38 38.22
CA PRO A 72 -44.43 5.18 37.60
C PRO A 72 -45.44 4.54 36.64
N ASP A 73 -45.03 4.35 35.39
CA ASP A 73 -45.88 3.76 34.35
C ASP A 73 -45.04 2.93 33.38
N LYS A 74 -45.68 1.99 32.68
CA LYS A 74 -45.00 1.05 31.77
C LYS A 74 -45.07 1.56 30.33
N PRO A 75 -43.96 2.07 29.75
CA PRO A 75 -43.94 2.46 28.35
C PRO A 75 -44.00 1.25 27.42
N HIS A 76 -44.57 1.43 26.22
CA HIS A 76 -44.56 0.40 25.18
C HIS A 76 -43.15 0.18 24.61
N GLN A 77 -42.36 1.25 24.50
CA GLN A 77 -40.98 1.24 24.03
C GLN A 77 -40.07 1.76 25.14
N ALA A 78 -39.14 0.93 25.60
CA ALA A 78 -38.05 1.32 26.49
C ALA A 78 -36.75 0.71 25.99
N MET A 79 -35.84 1.56 25.49
CA MET A 79 -34.53 1.10 24.99
C MET A 79 -33.41 2.06 25.39
N LEU A 80 -32.24 1.48 25.60
CA LEU A 80 -30.97 2.17 25.65
C LEU A 80 -30.35 2.12 24.25
N MET A 81 -30.12 3.27 23.64
CA MET A 81 -29.44 3.39 22.36
C MET A 81 -28.00 3.85 22.61
N LEU A 82 -27.02 3.07 22.17
CA LEU A 82 -25.63 3.49 22.14
C LEU A 82 -25.33 4.09 20.76
N ARG A 83 -24.79 5.30 20.74
CA ARG A 83 -24.48 6.03 19.51
C ARG A 83 -23.02 6.47 19.48
N ASP A 84 -22.37 6.27 18.35
CA ASP A 84 -21.14 6.98 18.02
C ASP A 84 -21.48 8.29 17.28
N ALA A 85 -21.08 9.43 17.85
CA ALA A 85 -21.35 10.75 17.28
C ALA A 85 -20.57 10.99 15.98
N ALA A 86 -19.40 10.37 15.80
CA ALA A 86 -18.54 10.59 14.64
C ALA A 86 -19.01 9.82 13.40
N THR A 87 -19.31 8.53 13.55
CA THR A 87 -19.77 7.69 12.43
C THR A 87 -21.29 7.69 12.24
N GLY A 88 -22.05 8.12 13.26
CA GLY A 88 -23.51 8.05 13.25
C GLY A 88 -24.06 6.63 13.44
N LEU A 89 -23.21 5.65 13.77
CA LEU A 89 -23.65 4.29 14.06
C LEU A 89 -24.40 4.23 15.40
N GLU A 90 -25.49 3.46 15.42
CA GLU A 90 -26.35 3.30 16.58
C GLU A 90 -26.70 1.83 16.80
N ALA A 91 -26.73 1.39 18.06
CA ALA A 91 -27.20 0.05 18.45
C ALA A 91 -28.23 0.14 19.58
N PRO A 92 -29.44 -0.43 19.40
CA PRO A 92 -30.48 -0.43 20.44
C PRO A 92 -30.35 -1.63 21.37
N PHE A 93 -30.63 -1.42 22.65
CA PHE A 93 -30.66 -2.44 23.70
C PHE A 93 -31.94 -2.30 24.53
N GLY A 94 -32.73 -3.36 24.59
CA GLY A 94 -34.02 -3.34 25.29
C GLY A 94 -33.87 -3.31 26.81
N PHE A 95 -34.78 -2.59 27.48
CA PHE A 95 -34.94 -2.72 28.93
C PHE A 95 -35.88 -3.89 29.27
N ALA A 96 -35.48 -4.73 30.22
CA ALA A 96 -36.37 -5.71 30.83
C ALA A 96 -37.12 -5.07 32.01
N VAL A 97 -38.46 -5.12 31.99
CA VAL A 97 -39.32 -4.59 33.05
C VAL A 97 -39.51 -5.68 34.12
N ARG A 98 -39.21 -5.36 35.38
CA ARG A 98 -39.46 -6.24 36.53
C ARG A 98 -40.86 -6.01 37.12
N ASP A 99 -41.33 -6.97 37.93
CA ASP A 99 -42.63 -6.89 38.62
C ASP A 99 -42.76 -5.65 39.53
N SER A 100 -41.62 -5.11 40.00
CA SER A 100 -41.53 -3.86 40.77
C SER A 100 -41.72 -2.56 39.96
N GLY A 101 -42.00 -2.62 38.65
CA GLY A 101 -42.04 -1.46 37.74
C GLY A 101 -40.68 -0.90 37.32
N LYS A 102 -39.58 -1.40 37.92
CA LYS A 102 -38.21 -1.04 37.58
C LYS A 102 -37.74 -1.71 36.28
N SER A 103 -37.22 -0.90 35.37
CA SER A 103 -36.65 -1.31 34.09
C SER A 103 -35.14 -1.48 34.20
N VAL A 104 -34.61 -2.62 33.73
CA VAL A 104 -33.18 -2.94 33.80
C VAL A 104 -32.66 -3.39 32.44
N ALA A 105 -31.63 -2.73 31.92
CA ALA A 105 -30.86 -3.15 30.77
C ALA A 105 -29.48 -3.63 31.24
N LYS A 106 -29.10 -4.84 30.84
CA LYS A 106 -27.78 -5.41 31.13
C LYS A 106 -27.01 -5.52 29.82
N LEU A 107 -25.81 -4.98 29.81
CA LEU A 107 -24.90 -4.95 28.69
C LEU A 107 -23.56 -5.54 29.13
N THR A 108 -23.05 -6.48 28.37
CA THR A 108 -21.65 -6.91 28.47
C THR A 108 -20.85 -6.35 27.30
N TYR A 109 -19.53 -6.31 27.44
CA TYR A 109 -18.66 -5.88 26.34
C TYR A 109 -18.92 -6.67 25.04
N ALA A 110 -19.25 -7.97 25.15
CA ALA A 110 -19.52 -8.84 24.00
C ALA A 110 -20.86 -8.55 23.30
N ASP A 111 -21.82 -7.93 24.00
CA ASP A 111 -23.12 -7.60 23.43
C ASP A 111 -23.06 -6.34 22.54
N ILE A 112 -22.00 -5.54 22.68
CA ILE A 112 -21.82 -4.31 21.90
C ILE A 112 -21.20 -4.66 20.54
N PRO A 113 -21.80 -4.21 19.42
CA PRO A 113 -21.23 -4.42 18.10
C PRO A 113 -19.79 -3.91 17.98
N ALA A 114 -18.94 -4.70 17.32
CA ALA A 114 -17.54 -4.37 17.04
C ALA A 114 -17.30 -2.93 16.52
N PRO A 115 -18.09 -2.36 15.59
CA PRO A 115 -17.84 -0.98 15.14
C PRO A 115 -18.06 0.07 16.23
N LEU A 116 -18.98 -0.15 17.18
CA LEU A 116 -19.20 0.79 18.29
C LEU A 116 -18.10 0.66 19.35
N LEU A 117 -17.53 -0.54 19.53
CA LEU A 117 -16.37 -0.74 20.40
C LEU A 117 -15.09 -0.07 19.88
N ALA A 118 -15.04 0.29 18.59
CA ALA A 118 -13.92 1.03 18.00
C ALA A 118 -14.01 2.55 18.22
N ALA A 119 -15.16 3.06 18.65
CA ALA A 119 -15.33 4.48 18.93
C ALA A 119 -14.65 4.85 20.26
N ASP A 120 -14.00 6.02 20.30
CA ASP A 120 -13.39 6.54 21.53
C ASP A 120 -14.43 6.87 22.60
N LYS A 121 -15.64 7.25 22.15
CA LYS A 121 -16.71 7.75 22.99
C LYS A 121 -18.07 7.38 22.42
N LEU A 122 -18.91 6.76 23.24
CA LEU A 122 -20.28 6.39 22.92
C LEU A 122 -21.27 7.19 23.79
N GLU A 123 -22.25 7.79 23.14
CA GLU A 123 -23.38 8.43 23.81
C GLU A 123 -24.44 7.38 24.16
N ALA A 124 -24.79 7.26 25.43
CA ALA A 124 -25.89 6.41 25.88
C ALA A 124 -27.18 7.23 25.99
N ARG A 125 -28.11 6.98 25.06
CA ARG A 125 -29.42 7.64 24.99
C ARG A 125 -30.50 6.73 25.52
N ILE A 126 -31.43 7.28 26.29
CA ILE A 126 -32.62 6.56 26.74
C ILE A 126 -33.79 7.02 25.89
N ILE A 127 -34.50 6.04 25.32
CA ILE A 127 -35.71 6.25 24.53
C ILE A 127 -36.87 5.60 25.28
N LEU A 128 -37.83 6.43 25.70
CA LEU A 128 -39.10 6.00 26.30
C LEU A 128 -40.25 6.54 25.47
N GLY A 129 -41.20 5.67 25.13
CA GLY A 129 -42.38 6.05 24.38
C GLY A 129 -43.51 5.03 24.53
N SER A 130 -44.73 5.48 24.27
CA SER A 130 -45.92 4.62 24.21
C SER A 130 -46.85 5.10 23.12
N PHE A 131 -47.85 4.31 22.77
CA PHE A 131 -48.90 4.75 21.85
C PHE A 131 -49.74 5.86 22.52
N GLY A 132 -50.05 6.92 21.78
CA GLY A 132 -50.90 8.01 22.25
C GLY A 132 -50.26 9.40 22.09
N PRO A 133 -50.88 10.45 22.67
CA PRO A 133 -50.43 11.83 22.52
C PRO A 133 -49.28 12.23 23.47
N ALA A 134 -48.76 11.30 24.25
CA ALA A 134 -47.70 11.57 25.21
C ALA A 134 -46.36 11.89 24.50
N VAL A 135 -45.67 12.93 24.96
CA VAL A 135 -44.36 13.33 24.42
C VAL A 135 -43.31 12.27 24.78
N PRO A 136 -42.60 11.67 23.80
CA PRO A 136 -41.58 10.67 24.08
C PRO A 136 -40.35 11.29 24.71
N PHE A 137 -39.66 10.50 25.53
CA PHE A 137 -38.38 10.90 26.11
C PHE A 137 -37.24 10.38 25.23
N GLN A 138 -36.39 11.28 24.73
CA GLN A 138 -35.16 10.93 24.03
C GLN A 138 -34.06 11.92 24.41
N LYS A 139 -33.13 11.50 25.27
CA LYS A 139 -31.96 12.31 25.65
C LYS A 139 -30.74 11.44 25.92
N THR A 140 -29.55 12.00 25.71
CA THR A 140 -28.28 11.42 26.17
C THR A 140 -28.21 11.57 27.69
N VAL A 141 -27.90 10.47 28.38
CA VAL A 141 -27.99 10.40 29.84
C VAL A 141 -26.64 10.14 30.50
N PHE A 142 -25.76 9.41 29.83
CA PHE A 142 -24.37 9.19 30.24
C PHE A 142 -23.53 8.81 29.02
N GLU A 143 -22.22 8.75 29.22
CA GLU A 143 -21.25 8.45 28.16
C GLU A 143 -20.41 7.23 28.55
N ILE A 144 -20.08 6.40 27.57
CA ILE A 144 -19.28 5.19 27.73
C ILE A 144 -18.02 5.37 26.89
N ALA A 145 -16.86 5.07 27.47
CA ALA A 145 -15.58 5.03 26.78
C ALA A 145 -15.11 3.56 26.68
N PRO A 146 -15.32 2.87 25.54
CA PRO A 146 -14.85 1.51 25.35
C PRO A 146 -13.31 1.46 25.36
N LYS A 147 -12.72 0.61 26.19
CA LYS A 147 -11.29 0.32 26.13
C LYS A 147 -11.03 -0.88 25.24
N ALA A 148 -10.43 -0.64 24.09
CA ALA A 148 -10.10 -1.67 23.12
C ALA A 148 -9.13 -2.72 23.68
N ILE A 149 -9.35 -3.99 23.34
CA ILE A 149 -8.40 -5.08 23.59
C ILE A 149 -7.17 -4.84 22.69
N ILE A 150 -6.01 -4.58 23.31
CA ILE A 150 -4.73 -4.34 22.63
C ILE A 150 -4.37 -5.47 21.64
N SER A 151 -4.87 -6.69 21.87
CA SER A 151 -4.56 -7.89 21.08
C SER A 151 -5.44 -8.11 19.84
N SER A 152 -6.53 -7.36 19.64
CA SER A 152 -7.46 -7.60 18.52
C SER A 152 -7.86 -6.30 17.82
N LYS A 153 -6.89 -5.42 17.58
CA LYS A 153 -7.03 -4.29 16.66
C LYS A 153 -7.08 -4.81 15.21
N THR A 154 -8.07 -5.65 14.88
CA THR A 154 -8.57 -5.65 13.51
C THR A 154 -9.33 -4.34 13.39
N PRO A 155 -8.78 -3.32 12.69
CA PRO A 155 -9.52 -2.10 12.47
C PRO A 155 -10.85 -2.50 11.86
N PHE A 156 -11.95 -1.92 12.35
CA PHE A 156 -13.24 -2.09 11.70
C PHE A 156 -13.07 -1.69 10.24
N VAL A 157 -13.04 -2.68 9.34
CA VAL A 157 -12.99 -2.45 7.91
C VAL A 157 -14.42 -2.18 7.53
N ALA A 158 -14.74 -0.91 7.25
CA ALA A 158 -16.02 -0.55 6.68
C ALA A 158 -16.28 -1.47 5.47
N PRO A 159 -17.50 -2.01 5.32
CA PRO A 159 -17.80 -2.93 4.25
C PRO A 159 -17.44 -2.28 2.91
N LEU A 160 -16.70 -3.02 2.07
CA LEU A 160 -16.29 -2.58 0.74
C LEU A 160 -17.52 -2.11 -0.04
N ARG A 161 -17.66 -0.79 -0.16
CA ARG A 161 -18.67 -0.15 -0.99
C ARG A 161 -18.14 0.01 -2.41
N TYR A 162 -18.99 0.47 -3.32
CA TYR A 162 -18.60 0.84 -4.69
C TYR A 162 -17.72 2.10 -4.69
N GLU A 163 -16.53 2.00 -4.09
CA GLU A 163 -15.53 3.05 -4.03
C GLU A 163 -14.48 2.86 -5.14
N LYS A 164 -13.90 3.96 -5.59
CA LYS A 164 -12.81 3.96 -6.56
C LYS A 164 -11.58 3.29 -5.94
N LYS A 165 -11.08 2.22 -6.56
CA LYS A 165 -9.83 1.58 -6.15
C LYS A 165 -8.63 2.50 -6.40
N PRO A 166 -7.56 2.38 -5.60
CA PRO A 166 -6.31 3.10 -5.86
C PRO A 166 -5.75 2.72 -7.24
N GLU A 167 -5.08 3.67 -7.88
CA GLU A 167 -4.39 3.47 -9.15
C GLU A 167 -3.14 2.60 -8.95
N ILE A 168 -2.85 1.72 -9.91
CA ILE A 168 -1.70 0.81 -9.87
C ILE A 168 -0.65 1.31 -10.86
N HIS A 169 0.54 1.66 -10.37
CA HIS A 169 1.68 2.03 -11.21
C HIS A 169 2.63 0.84 -11.40
N HIS A 170 3.01 0.57 -12.64
CA HIS A 170 4.04 -0.43 -12.95
C HIS A 170 5.43 0.10 -12.55
N ILE A 171 6.16 -0.66 -11.73
CA ILE A 171 7.52 -0.31 -11.31
C ILE A 171 8.51 -1.02 -12.25
N PHE A 172 9.21 -0.24 -13.07
CA PHE A 172 10.26 -0.75 -13.94
C PHE A 172 11.49 -1.20 -13.14
N ARG A 173 12.24 -2.15 -13.71
CA ARG A 173 13.54 -2.54 -13.14
C ARG A 173 14.49 -1.35 -13.22
N PRO A 174 15.34 -1.14 -12.20
CA PRO A 174 16.38 -0.12 -12.27
C PRO A 174 17.38 -0.45 -13.38
N ASP A 175 17.91 0.59 -14.01
CA ASP A 175 18.94 0.44 -15.04
C ASP A 175 20.23 -0.16 -14.45
N ALA A 176 20.93 -0.95 -15.26
CA ALA A 176 22.23 -1.49 -14.87
C ALA A 176 23.26 -0.36 -14.71
N GLN A 177 24.01 -0.38 -13.61
CA GLN A 177 25.06 0.60 -13.35
C GLN A 177 26.34 0.23 -14.10
N SER A 178 26.92 1.20 -14.81
CA SER A 178 28.22 1.07 -15.47
C SER A 178 29.36 1.56 -14.55
N PRO A 179 30.58 1.02 -14.71
CA PRO A 179 31.72 1.43 -13.89
C PRO A 179 32.18 2.87 -14.19
N PRO A 180 32.95 3.50 -13.28
CA PRO A 180 33.48 4.84 -13.49
C PRO A 180 34.36 4.92 -14.75
N LYS A 181 34.08 5.92 -15.61
CA LYS A 181 34.78 6.12 -16.90
C LYS A 181 36.30 6.22 -16.78
N ALA A 182 36.79 6.80 -15.69
CA ALA A 182 38.22 6.94 -15.44
C ALA A 182 38.93 5.58 -15.35
N ILE A 183 38.33 4.61 -14.66
CA ILE A 183 38.90 3.27 -14.51
C ILE A 183 38.92 2.57 -15.87
N SER A 184 37.81 2.59 -16.60
CA SER A 184 37.74 2.02 -17.95
C SER A 184 38.78 2.61 -18.91
N LEU A 185 39.01 3.93 -18.83
CA LEU A 185 39.97 4.63 -19.67
C LEU A 185 41.42 4.25 -19.35
N VAL A 186 41.78 4.10 -18.07
CA VAL A 186 43.12 3.65 -17.67
C VAL A 186 43.43 2.27 -18.26
N PHE A 187 42.51 1.32 -18.16
CA PHE A 187 42.71 -0.02 -18.73
C PHE A 187 42.72 -0.01 -20.27
N ALA A 188 41.87 0.80 -20.91
CA ALA A 188 41.90 0.95 -22.36
C ALA A 188 43.27 1.50 -22.83
N LEU A 189 43.81 2.52 -22.16
CA LEU A 189 45.14 3.05 -22.45
C LEU A 189 46.25 2.03 -22.18
N ALA A 190 46.13 1.22 -21.13
CA ALA A 190 47.10 0.16 -20.85
C ALA A 190 47.15 -0.89 -21.98
N VAL A 191 45.99 -1.28 -22.53
CA VAL A 191 45.93 -2.19 -23.69
C VAL A 191 46.54 -1.54 -24.93
N VAL A 192 46.24 -0.27 -25.20
CA VAL A 192 46.84 0.46 -26.33
C VAL A 192 48.36 0.60 -26.16
N ALA A 193 48.85 0.84 -24.94
CA ALA A 193 50.26 0.94 -24.62
C ALA A 193 51.03 -0.38 -24.77
N ALA A 194 50.35 -1.53 -24.76
CA ALA A 194 50.98 -2.81 -25.04
C ALA A 194 51.51 -2.91 -26.49
N LEU A 195 50.88 -2.21 -27.45
CA LEU A 195 51.30 -2.20 -28.85
C LEU A 195 52.68 -1.55 -29.07
N PRO A 196 52.95 -0.30 -28.63
CA PRO A 196 54.30 0.26 -28.74
C PRO A 196 55.31 -0.51 -27.89
N ALA A 197 54.92 -1.04 -26.73
CA ALA A 197 55.80 -1.89 -25.93
C ALA A 197 56.26 -3.14 -26.71
N LEU A 198 55.33 -3.79 -27.44
CA LEU A 198 55.66 -4.90 -28.34
C LEU A 198 56.58 -4.47 -29.48
N ALA A 199 56.28 -3.34 -30.13
CA ALA A 199 57.11 -2.83 -31.22
C ALA A 199 58.55 -2.52 -30.76
N ILE A 200 58.70 -1.86 -29.61
CA ILE A 200 60.02 -1.60 -28.99
C ILE A 200 60.73 -2.92 -28.69
N SER A 201 60.03 -3.90 -28.11
CA SER A 201 60.59 -5.21 -27.81
C SER A 201 61.16 -5.90 -29.06
N TRP A 202 60.43 -5.88 -30.18
CA TRP A 202 60.93 -6.40 -31.46
C TRP A 202 62.17 -5.67 -31.96
N LEU A 203 62.23 -4.34 -31.85
CA LEU A 203 63.40 -3.56 -32.25
C LEU A 203 64.62 -3.90 -31.38
N VAL A 204 64.44 -4.06 -30.07
CA VAL A 204 65.51 -4.47 -29.14
C VAL A 204 66.01 -5.88 -29.45
N MET A 205 65.13 -6.79 -29.87
CA MET A 205 65.50 -8.15 -30.28
C MET A 205 66.10 -8.24 -31.70
N GLY A 206 66.24 -7.12 -32.42
CA GLY A 206 66.86 -7.09 -33.75
C GLY A 206 65.95 -7.55 -34.88
N ALA A 207 64.62 -7.46 -34.72
CA ALA A 207 63.68 -7.70 -35.80
C ALA A 207 63.98 -6.77 -37.00
N ASN A 208 64.05 -7.35 -38.21
CA ASN A 208 64.47 -6.62 -39.40
C ASN A 208 63.67 -7.05 -40.64
N LEU A 209 63.82 -6.29 -41.72
CA LEU A 209 63.18 -6.51 -43.02
C LEU A 209 64.21 -6.83 -44.12
N ALA A 210 65.34 -7.46 -43.75
CA ALA A 210 66.47 -7.65 -44.67
C ALA A 210 66.10 -8.40 -45.96
N HIS A 211 65.19 -9.37 -45.86
CA HIS A 211 64.76 -10.20 -46.99
C HIS A 211 63.60 -9.64 -47.80
N LEU A 212 63.06 -8.48 -47.43
CA LEU A 212 61.91 -7.89 -48.11
C LEU A 212 62.22 -7.52 -49.57
N LYS A 213 63.42 -6.97 -49.83
CA LYS A 213 63.85 -6.63 -51.19
C LYS A 213 63.99 -7.87 -52.07
N LYS A 214 64.53 -8.95 -51.51
CA LYS A 214 64.64 -10.24 -52.21
C LYS A 214 63.25 -10.81 -52.49
N ALA A 215 62.33 -10.78 -51.50
CA ALA A 215 60.94 -11.22 -51.61
C ALA A 215 60.20 -10.55 -52.76
N LEU A 216 60.32 -9.24 -52.83
CA LEU A 216 59.68 -8.45 -53.87
C LEU A 216 60.35 -8.67 -55.23
N ALA A 217 61.66 -8.90 -55.29
CA ALA A 217 62.35 -9.16 -56.56
C ALA A 217 61.99 -10.50 -57.20
N SER A 218 61.83 -11.58 -56.42
CA SER A 218 61.50 -12.91 -56.98
C SER A 218 60.01 -13.18 -57.12
N ALA A 219 59.17 -12.64 -56.23
CA ALA A 219 57.74 -12.93 -56.22
C ALA A 219 56.91 -11.74 -55.69
N ALA A 220 57.07 -10.56 -56.30
CA ALA A 220 56.33 -9.34 -55.94
C ALA A 220 54.81 -9.56 -55.86
N VAL A 221 54.21 -10.10 -56.93
CA VAL A 221 52.75 -10.20 -57.05
C VAL A 221 52.17 -11.16 -56.01
N PRO A 222 52.68 -12.39 -55.83
CA PRO A 222 52.19 -13.28 -54.76
C PRO A 222 52.31 -12.68 -53.36
N HIS A 223 53.43 -12.04 -53.02
CA HIS A 223 53.64 -11.44 -51.70
C HIS A 223 52.71 -10.25 -51.45
N ALA A 224 52.57 -9.36 -52.44
CA ALA A 224 51.70 -8.19 -52.34
C ALA A 224 50.22 -8.58 -52.23
N VAL A 225 49.77 -9.53 -53.06
CA VAL A 225 48.38 -10.03 -53.02
C VAL A 225 48.11 -10.80 -51.72
N PHE A 226 49.06 -11.61 -51.25
CA PHE A 226 48.92 -12.34 -50.00
C PHE A 226 48.83 -11.40 -48.80
N PHE A 227 49.77 -10.46 -48.65
CA PHE A 227 49.71 -9.47 -47.57
C PHE A 227 48.46 -8.58 -47.67
N GLY A 228 48.13 -8.12 -48.89
CA GLY A 228 46.92 -7.34 -49.15
C GLY A 228 45.64 -8.09 -48.78
N SER A 229 45.58 -9.41 -49.02
CA SER A 229 44.45 -10.25 -48.63
C SER A 229 44.29 -10.38 -47.11
N ILE A 230 45.40 -10.42 -46.35
CA ILE A 230 45.38 -10.42 -44.89
C ILE A 230 44.83 -9.08 -44.38
N VAL A 231 45.35 -7.96 -44.89
CA VAL A 231 44.87 -6.62 -44.54
C VAL A 231 43.39 -6.44 -44.92
N ALA A 232 42.98 -6.94 -46.08
CA ALA A 232 41.58 -6.90 -46.51
C ALA A 232 40.67 -7.73 -45.61
N MET A 233 41.13 -8.89 -45.13
CA MET A 233 40.37 -9.72 -44.18
C MET A 233 40.14 -8.98 -42.86
N GLU A 234 41.17 -8.33 -42.31
CA GLU A 234 41.03 -7.51 -41.10
C GLU A 234 40.07 -6.33 -41.31
N ALA A 235 40.12 -5.68 -42.47
CA ALA A 235 39.17 -4.62 -42.82
C ALA A 235 37.73 -5.15 -42.91
N ILE A 236 37.51 -6.34 -43.45
CA ILE A 236 36.20 -6.99 -43.48
C ILE A 236 35.70 -7.26 -42.05
N PHE A 237 36.54 -7.77 -41.16
CA PHE A 237 36.17 -7.99 -39.75
C PHE A 237 35.87 -6.68 -39.02
N PHE A 238 36.64 -5.62 -39.28
CA PHE A 238 36.35 -4.30 -38.75
C PHE A 238 34.98 -3.80 -39.24
N MET A 239 34.71 -3.90 -40.55
CA MET A 239 33.42 -3.50 -41.11
C MET A 239 32.26 -4.33 -40.56
N TYR A 240 32.46 -5.63 -40.32
CA TYR A 240 31.47 -6.49 -39.66
C TYR A 240 31.17 -6.04 -38.23
N TYR A 241 32.20 -5.68 -37.47
CA TYR A 241 32.05 -5.16 -36.11
C TYR A 241 31.29 -3.82 -36.08
N THR A 242 31.51 -2.95 -37.08
CA THR A 242 30.93 -1.60 -37.07
C THR A 242 29.59 -1.46 -37.77
N ALA A 243 29.36 -2.14 -38.90
CA ALA A 243 28.27 -1.77 -39.82
C ALA A 243 27.69 -2.90 -40.69
N TRP A 244 28.50 -3.86 -41.14
CA TRP A 244 28.05 -4.88 -42.10
C TRP A 244 27.36 -6.05 -41.42
N ASN A 245 26.40 -6.66 -42.13
CA ASN A 245 25.76 -7.87 -41.68
C ASN A 245 26.50 -9.13 -42.15
N LEU A 246 26.14 -10.28 -41.57
CA LEU A 246 26.82 -11.55 -41.83
C LEU A 246 26.75 -11.97 -43.32
N PHE A 247 25.62 -11.73 -43.99
CA PHE A 247 25.43 -12.13 -45.39
C PHE A 247 26.21 -11.26 -46.39
N GLN A 248 26.58 -10.04 -46.01
CA GLN A 248 27.49 -9.19 -46.78
C GLN A 248 28.95 -9.63 -46.61
N VAL A 249 29.30 -10.03 -45.38
CA VAL A 249 30.67 -10.38 -44.99
C VAL A 249 31.07 -11.76 -45.50
N LEU A 250 30.20 -12.78 -45.40
CA LEU A 250 30.48 -14.15 -45.84
C LEU A 250 31.00 -14.30 -47.29
N PRO A 251 30.34 -13.74 -48.33
CA PRO A 251 30.84 -13.87 -49.70
C PRO A 251 32.17 -13.13 -49.89
N LEU A 252 32.36 -11.97 -49.26
CA LEU A 252 33.62 -11.22 -49.32
C LEU A 252 34.76 -11.98 -48.63
N MET A 253 34.51 -12.58 -47.47
CA MET A 253 35.48 -13.45 -46.80
C MET A 253 35.80 -14.69 -47.63
N ALA A 254 34.83 -15.29 -48.33
CA ALA A 254 35.09 -16.42 -49.22
C ALA A 254 36.02 -16.01 -50.37
N ILE A 255 35.79 -14.85 -50.99
CA ILE A 255 36.64 -14.32 -52.07
C ILE A 255 38.04 -13.95 -51.54
N VAL A 256 38.12 -13.20 -50.45
CA VAL A 256 39.42 -12.79 -49.86
C VAL A 256 40.17 -14.00 -49.31
N GLY A 257 39.48 -14.95 -48.69
CA GLY A 257 40.08 -16.18 -48.16
C GLY A 257 40.63 -17.09 -49.25
N THR A 258 39.89 -17.27 -50.35
CA THR A 258 40.38 -18.05 -51.51
C THR A 258 41.58 -17.36 -52.18
N THR A 259 41.53 -16.04 -52.37
CA THR A 259 42.67 -15.29 -52.91
C THR A 259 43.89 -15.33 -51.98
N ALA A 260 43.70 -15.27 -50.66
CA ALA A 260 44.75 -15.46 -49.66
C ALA A 260 45.38 -16.85 -49.75
N ALA A 261 44.58 -17.92 -49.85
CA ALA A 261 45.09 -19.28 -49.97
C ALA A 261 45.92 -19.49 -51.24
N LEU A 262 45.44 -18.99 -52.39
CA LEU A 262 46.13 -19.13 -53.67
C LEU A 262 47.42 -18.31 -53.73
N SER A 263 47.38 -17.05 -53.31
CA SER A 263 48.57 -16.17 -53.30
C SER A 263 49.57 -16.60 -52.23
N GLY A 264 49.09 -16.99 -51.05
CA GLY A 264 49.89 -17.48 -49.94
C GLY A 264 50.65 -18.76 -50.26
N SER A 265 50.03 -19.72 -50.94
CA SER A 265 50.73 -20.95 -51.37
C SER A 265 51.96 -20.64 -52.25
N ARG A 266 51.87 -19.61 -53.10
CA ARG A 266 52.98 -19.17 -53.97
C ARG A 266 54.01 -18.33 -53.22
N ALA A 267 53.58 -17.42 -52.34
CA ALA A 267 54.48 -16.60 -51.53
C ALA A 267 55.29 -17.47 -50.55
N LEU A 268 54.62 -18.37 -49.83
CA LEU A 268 55.28 -19.30 -48.90
C LEU A 268 56.15 -20.34 -49.61
N GLY A 269 55.78 -20.76 -50.83
CA GLY A 269 56.62 -21.62 -51.66
C GLY A 269 57.96 -20.97 -52.02
N GLU A 270 57.95 -19.66 -52.28
CA GLU A 270 59.18 -18.90 -52.50
C GLU A 270 60.02 -18.77 -51.22
N VAL A 271 59.38 -18.51 -50.07
CA VAL A 271 60.06 -18.48 -48.76
C VAL A 271 60.73 -19.84 -48.48
N GLN A 272 60.05 -20.94 -48.81
CA GLN A 272 60.63 -22.28 -48.72
C GLN A 272 61.83 -22.45 -49.67
N ALA A 273 61.74 -21.97 -50.91
CA ALA A 273 62.84 -22.04 -51.88
C ALA A 273 64.08 -21.29 -51.40
N ARG A 274 63.91 -20.10 -50.80
CA ARG A 274 65.01 -19.36 -50.15
C ARG A 274 65.68 -20.14 -49.04
N ARG A 275 64.86 -20.74 -48.16
CA ARG A 275 65.35 -21.55 -47.05
C ARG A 275 66.18 -22.74 -47.55
N LEU A 276 65.78 -23.35 -48.66
CA LEU A 276 66.53 -24.44 -49.30
C LEU A 276 67.82 -23.95 -49.99
N ALA A 277 67.84 -22.72 -50.50
CA ALA A 277 69.02 -22.06 -51.05
C ALA A 277 69.99 -21.52 -49.98
N GLY A 278 69.67 -21.66 -48.69
CA GLY A 278 70.50 -21.19 -47.57
C GLY A 278 70.34 -19.70 -47.25
N GLU A 279 69.40 -19.00 -47.89
CA GLU A 279 69.04 -17.61 -47.57
C GLU A 279 68.01 -17.63 -46.42
N ARG A 280 68.45 -17.37 -45.19
CA ARG A 280 67.61 -17.27 -43.97
C ARG A 280 67.57 -15.85 -43.44
#